data_AF-A0A2E7SB74-F1
#
_entry.id   AF-A0A2E7SB74-F1
#
_cell.length_a   1.000
_cell.length_b   1.000
_cell.length_c   1.000
_cell.angle_alpha   90.00
_cell.angle_beta   90.00
_cell.angle_gamma   90.00
#
_symmetry.space_group_name_H-M   'P 1'
#
loop_
_entity.id
_entity.type
_entity.pdbx_description
1 polymer ?
#
loop_
_entity_poly.entity_id
_entity_poly.type
_entity_poly.pdbx_seq_one_letter_code
_entity_poly.pdbx_strand_id
1 'polypeptide(L)'
;MRKHPYQQLMDRKRKWSPVQTTAGKLKEGSEETIYRALAIRHMELPVGEFIKEGLKGEVPSLAQELLESNVTDEENHDLALGYIANALGTNEKAETEALRLRDAWESHPDHTILKALVAERAIFFVLLPFFRFCGDAGLRTVSADISRDEQIHVAANSLVCRDMGLSPSPSLDKLRKATINWIMEPLGINTTDKYLDKKFWLDSSDRLMYDGKAPELSDTQRARMPAFFEHSNVNLPQYA
;
A
#
# COMPACT_ATOMS: atom_id res chain seq x y z
N MET A 1 -21.36 5.98 -26.27
CA MET A 1 -21.53 6.68 -24.96
C MET A 1 -20.19 6.67 -24.25
N ARG A 2 -19.78 7.76 -23.60
CA ARG A 2 -18.55 7.80 -22.78
C ARG A 2 -18.84 7.09 -21.45
N LYS A 3 -18.04 6.07 -21.09
CA LYS A 3 -18.17 5.33 -19.82
C LYS A 3 -17.97 6.27 -18.62
N HIS A 4 -18.66 6.01 -17.51
CA HIS A 4 -18.44 6.74 -16.26
C HIS A 4 -17.02 6.48 -15.72
N PRO A 5 -16.35 7.42 -15.03
CA PRO A 5 -15.02 7.19 -14.45
C PRO A 5 -14.88 5.91 -13.61
N TYR A 6 -15.85 5.60 -12.75
CA TYR A 6 -15.87 4.33 -11.99
C TYR A 6 -15.85 3.08 -12.89
N GLN A 7 -16.62 3.08 -13.98
CA GLN A 7 -16.63 1.97 -14.94
C GLN A 7 -15.30 1.85 -15.69
N GLN A 8 -14.67 2.98 -16.02
CA GLN A 8 -13.34 2.97 -16.67
C GLN A 8 -12.26 2.40 -15.74
N LEU A 9 -12.37 2.67 -14.43
CA LEU A 9 -11.49 2.08 -13.41
C LEU A 9 -11.74 0.58 -13.27
N MET A 10 -13.00 0.16 -13.24
CA MET A 10 -13.38 -1.26 -13.18
C MET A 10 -12.82 -2.04 -14.38
N ASP A 11 -12.91 -1.49 -15.59
CA ASP A 11 -12.35 -2.13 -16.81
C ASP A 11 -10.83 -2.34 -16.76
N ARG A 12 -10.11 -1.61 -15.91
CA ARG A 12 -8.64 -1.69 -15.78
C ARG A 12 -8.19 -2.78 -14.80
N LYS A 13 -9.09 -3.31 -13.98
CA LYS A 13 -8.75 -4.35 -12.99
C LYS A 13 -8.23 -5.61 -13.68
N ARG A 14 -7.25 -6.25 -13.04
CA ARG A 14 -6.63 -7.48 -13.53
C ARG A 14 -6.65 -8.49 -12.41
N LYS A 15 -7.05 -9.72 -12.72
CA LYS A 15 -6.99 -10.82 -11.77
C LYS A 15 -5.55 -11.32 -11.65
N TRP A 16 -5.16 -11.59 -10.43
CA TRP A 16 -3.93 -12.30 -10.08
C TRP A 16 -4.20 -13.13 -8.83
N SER A 17 -3.34 -14.09 -8.52
CA SER A 17 -3.45 -14.90 -7.32
C SER A 17 -2.16 -14.80 -6.50
N PRO A 18 -2.26 -14.55 -5.18
CA PRO A 18 -1.11 -14.62 -4.30
C PRO A 18 -0.42 -15.99 -4.36
N VAL A 19 0.92 -15.98 -4.38
CA VAL A 19 1.73 -17.19 -4.39
C VAL A 19 2.75 -17.10 -3.25
N GLN A 20 2.88 -18.19 -2.49
CA GLN A 20 3.87 -18.27 -1.42
C GLN A 20 5.27 -18.23 -2.04
N THR A 21 6.07 -17.25 -1.59
CA THR A 21 7.45 -17.08 -2.07
C THR A 21 8.45 -17.64 -1.05
N THR A 22 9.70 -17.74 -1.46
CA THR A 22 10.83 -18.10 -0.59
C THR A 22 11.66 -16.87 -0.25
N ALA A 23 12.16 -16.79 0.98
CA ALA A 23 13.01 -15.70 1.44
C ALA A 23 14.25 -15.52 0.56
N GLY A 24 14.50 -14.28 0.14
CA GLY A 24 15.73 -13.85 -0.50
C GLY A 24 16.52 -12.87 0.36
N LYS A 25 17.51 -12.22 -0.25
CA LYS A 25 18.34 -11.22 0.42
C LYS A 25 17.69 -9.84 0.32
N LEU A 26 17.50 -9.20 1.47
CA LEU A 26 17.10 -7.79 1.58
C LEU A 26 18.30 -6.86 1.29
N LYS A 27 18.03 -5.60 0.96
CA LYS A 27 19.09 -4.60 0.87
C LYS A 27 19.67 -4.35 2.26
N GLU A 28 20.99 -4.38 2.36
CA GLU A 28 21.71 -4.12 3.60
C GLU A 28 21.39 -2.71 4.14
N GLY A 29 21.04 -2.63 5.42
CA GLY A 29 20.63 -1.39 6.09
C GLY A 29 19.14 -1.06 5.97
N SER A 30 18.35 -1.90 5.30
CA SER A 30 16.90 -1.73 5.17
C SER A 30 16.07 -2.70 6.00
N GLU A 31 16.71 -3.70 6.62
CA GLU A 31 16.05 -4.88 7.18
C GLU A 31 15.02 -4.52 8.25
N GLU A 32 15.38 -3.67 9.22
CA GLU A 32 14.44 -3.24 10.27
C GLU A 32 13.24 -2.47 9.68
N THR A 33 13.49 -1.57 8.72
CA THR A 33 12.43 -0.84 8.03
C THR A 33 11.53 -1.77 7.21
N ILE A 34 12.08 -2.82 6.57
CA ILE A 34 11.30 -3.85 5.89
C ILE A 34 10.38 -4.56 6.89
N TYR A 35 10.88 -4.96 8.06
CA TYR A 35 10.05 -5.63 9.07
C TYR A 35 8.94 -4.71 9.61
N ARG A 36 9.21 -3.42 9.83
CA ARG A 36 8.17 -2.45 10.23
C ARG A 36 7.15 -2.20 9.13
N ALA A 37 7.61 -2.04 7.89
CA ALA A 37 6.73 -1.87 6.72
C ALA A 37 5.86 -3.11 6.50
N LEU A 38 6.41 -4.31 6.68
CA LEU A 38 5.67 -5.57 6.55
C LEU A 38 4.70 -5.79 7.71
N ALA A 39 5.01 -5.32 8.92
CA ALA A 39 4.09 -5.35 10.06
C ALA A 39 2.83 -4.52 9.80
N ILE A 40 2.91 -3.48 8.96
CA ILE A 40 1.76 -2.66 8.56
C ILE A 40 0.77 -3.41 7.64
N ARG A 41 1.10 -4.62 7.16
CA ARG A 41 0.11 -5.49 6.48
C ARG A 41 -1.15 -5.75 7.30
N HIS A 42 -1.09 -5.62 8.63
CA HIS A 42 -2.28 -5.68 9.50
C HIS A 42 -3.31 -4.58 9.21
N MET A 43 -3.00 -3.60 8.37
CA MET A 43 -3.91 -2.58 7.86
C MET A 43 -4.71 -3.01 6.63
N GLU A 44 -4.30 -4.04 5.89
CA GLU A 44 -4.96 -4.45 4.62
C GLU A 44 -6.45 -4.77 4.85
N LEU A 45 -6.75 -5.70 5.77
CA LEU A 45 -8.14 -6.03 6.10
C LEU A 45 -8.92 -4.83 6.68
N PRO A 46 -8.39 -4.04 7.63
CA PRO A 46 -9.03 -2.79 8.06
C PRO A 46 -9.34 -1.79 6.95
N VAL A 47 -8.46 -1.62 5.95
CA VAL A 47 -8.74 -0.77 4.78
C VAL A 47 -9.93 -1.32 3.99
N GLY A 48 -9.98 -2.64 3.79
CA GLY A 48 -11.16 -3.30 3.23
C GLY A 48 -12.43 -3.07 4.04
N GLU A 49 -12.37 -3.16 5.38
CA GLU A 49 -13.51 -2.87 6.26
C GLU A 49 -13.93 -1.40 6.23
N PHE A 50 -13.00 -0.46 6.07
CA PHE A 50 -13.33 0.95 5.87
C PHE A 50 -14.16 1.15 4.60
N ILE A 51 -13.81 0.46 3.52
CA ILE A 51 -14.57 0.49 2.27
C ILE A 51 -15.95 -0.16 2.46
N LYS A 52 -16.03 -1.32 3.13
CA LYS A 52 -17.31 -2.00 3.45
C LYS A 52 -18.25 -1.13 4.28
N GLU A 53 -17.72 -0.33 5.21
CA GLU A 53 -18.57 0.59 5.98
C GLU A 53 -19.21 1.65 5.07
N GLY A 54 -18.44 2.29 4.18
CA GLY A 54 -18.98 3.27 3.25
C GLY A 54 -20.01 2.68 2.27
N LEU A 55 -19.87 1.40 1.92
CA LEU A 55 -20.83 0.67 1.10
C LEU A 55 -22.22 0.51 1.73
N LYS A 56 -22.40 0.78 3.03
CA LYS A 56 -23.71 0.70 3.74
C LYS A 56 -24.67 1.87 3.42
N GLY A 57 -24.51 2.50 2.25
CA GLY A 57 -25.44 3.50 1.71
C GLY A 57 -24.92 4.93 1.66
N GLU A 58 -23.64 5.16 1.98
CA GLU A 58 -23.04 6.51 2.00
C GLU A 58 -22.41 6.88 0.65
N VAL A 59 -21.86 5.89 -0.05
CA VAL A 59 -21.12 6.11 -1.31
C VAL A 59 -22.03 6.19 -2.55
N PRO A 60 -21.59 6.87 -3.63
CA PRO A 60 -22.32 6.91 -4.89
C PRO A 60 -22.63 5.50 -5.43
N SER A 61 -23.85 5.28 -5.91
CA SER A 61 -24.29 3.97 -6.43
C SER A 61 -23.40 3.44 -7.56
N LEU A 62 -22.90 4.33 -8.42
CA LEU A 62 -21.99 3.97 -9.52
C LEU A 62 -20.58 3.54 -9.06
N ALA A 63 -20.22 3.76 -7.78
CA ALA A 63 -18.94 3.36 -7.21
C ALA A 63 -19.00 1.98 -6.54
N GLN A 64 -20.20 1.47 -6.21
CA GLN A 64 -20.36 0.29 -5.35
C GLN A 64 -19.66 -0.95 -5.90
N GLU A 65 -19.91 -1.30 -7.17
CA GLU A 65 -19.28 -2.46 -7.81
C GLU A 65 -17.75 -2.39 -7.78
N LEU A 66 -17.18 -1.20 -8.03
CA LEU A 66 -15.73 -1.00 -8.00
C LEU A 66 -15.18 -1.13 -6.58
N LEU A 67 -15.84 -0.53 -5.59
CA LEU A 67 -15.43 -0.58 -4.19
C LEU A 67 -15.53 -2.00 -3.62
N GLU A 68 -16.60 -2.74 -3.94
CA GLU A 68 -16.73 -4.17 -3.61
C GLU A 68 -15.58 -4.98 -4.20
N SER A 69 -15.21 -4.69 -5.45
CA SER A 69 -14.05 -5.34 -6.05
C SER A 69 -12.73 -4.93 -5.40
N ASN A 70 -12.60 -3.71 -4.86
CA ASN A 70 -11.38 -3.28 -4.17
C ASN A 70 -11.23 -4.01 -2.83
N VAL A 71 -12.34 -4.23 -2.11
CA VAL A 71 -12.35 -5.05 -0.88
C VAL A 71 -11.75 -6.44 -1.11
N THR A 72 -12.09 -7.09 -2.22
CA THR A 72 -11.51 -8.40 -2.57
C THR A 72 -10.02 -8.31 -2.87
N ASP A 73 -9.54 -7.19 -3.42
CA ASP A 73 -8.10 -7.01 -3.61
C ASP A 73 -7.40 -6.91 -2.26
N GLU A 74 -7.97 -6.23 -1.25
CA GLU A 74 -7.36 -6.13 0.10
C GLU A 74 -7.22 -7.50 0.77
N GLU A 75 -8.16 -8.41 0.54
CA GLU A 75 -8.06 -9.80 1.01
C GLU A 75 -6.88 -10.53 0.33
N ASN A 76 -6.64 -10.25 -0.96
CA ASN A 76 -5.48 -10.79 -1.67
C ASN A 76 -4.17 -10.12 -1.24
N HIS A 77 -4.19 -8.83 -0.92
CA HIS A 77 -3.04 -8.08 -0.41
C HIS A 77 -2.59 -8.64 0.93
N ASP A 78 -3.53 -8.81 1.88
CA ASP A 78 -3.28 -9.41 3.19
C ASP A 78 -2.64 -10.80 3.05
N LEU A 79 -3.23 -11.66 2.20
CA LEU A 79 -2.70 -13.00 1.96
C LEU A 79 -1.29 -12.96 1.36
N ALA A 80 -1.05 -12.11 0.35
CA ALA A 80 0.24 -12.01 -0.32
C ALA A 80 1.33 -11.49 0.63
N LEU A 81 1.05 -10.43 1.39
CA LEU A 81 1.97 -9.91 2.40
C LEU A 81 2.14 -10.88 3.57
N GLY A 82 1.11 -11.64 3.92
CA GLY A 82 1.18 -12.75 4.87
C GLY A 82 2.16 -13.84 4.43
N TYR A 83 2.16 -14.20 3.14
CA TYR A 83 3.15 -15.11 2.57
C TYR A 83 4.58 -14.57 2.64
N ILE A 84 4.76 -13.26 2.41
CA ILE A 84 6.06 -12.62 2.58
C ILE A 84 6.51 -12.67 4.04
N ALA A 85 5.61 -12.36 4.99
CA ALA A 85 5.90 -12.42 6.42
C ALA A 85 6.25 -13.84 6.88
N ASN A 86 5.57 -14.84 6.34
CA ASN A 86 5.89 -16.25 6.58
C ASN A 86 7.30 -16.62 6.04
N ALA A 87 7.67 -16.10 4.87
CA ALA A 87 8.97 -16.38 4.27
C ALA A 87 10.13 -15.69 4.99
N LEU A 88 10.04 -14.37 5.19
CA LEU A 88 11.11 -13.53 5.78
C LEU A 88 11.14 -13.57 7.32
N GLY A 89 10.09 -14.09 7.94
CA GLY A 89 9.82 -13.97 9.37
C GLY A 89 9.22 -12.61 9.73
N THR A 90 8.98 -12.42 11.02
CA THR A 90 8.41 -11.19 11.58
C THR A 90 9.28 -10.66 12.72
N ASN A 91 9.02 -9.42 13.13
CA ASN A 91 9.63 -8.81 14.31
C ASN A 91 8.53 -8.55 15.35
N GLU A 92 8.55 -9.27 16.47
CA GLU A 92 7.48 -9.22 17.49
C GLU A 92 7.18 -7.80 18.00
N LYS A 93 8.22 -7.00 18.20
CA LYS A 93 8.05 -5.59 18.62
C LYS A 93 7.34 -4.79 17.53
N ALA A 94 7.78 -4.92 16.28
CA ALA A 94 7.16 -4.23 15.15
C ALA A 94 5.71 -4.66 14.94
N GLU A 95 5.39 -5.95 15.05
CA GLU A 95 4.03 -6.48 14.97
C GLU A 95 3.13 -5.87 16.06
N THR A 96 3.62 -5.85 17.31
CA THR A 96 2.87 -5.28 18.43
C THR A 96 2.62 -3.78 18.26
N GLU A 97 3.61 -3.03 17.78
CA GLU A 97 3.48 -1.59 17.53
C GLU A 97 2.57 -1.30 16.33
N ALA A 98 2.62 -2.11 15.26
CA ALA A 98 1.74 -1.99 14.11
C ALA A 98 0.27 -2.22 14.48
N LEU A 99 -0.03 -3.18 15.36
CA LEU A 99 -1.40 -3.38 15.86
C LEU A 99 -1.94 -2.16 16.62
N ARG A 100 -1.10 -1.46 17.39
CA ARG A 100 -1.51 -0.20 18.05
C ARG A 100 -1.79 0.92 17.04
N LEU A 101 -0.98 1.00 15.98
CA LEU A 101 -1.24 1.94 14.89
C LEU A 101 -2.55 1.60 14.19
N ARG A 102 -2.80 0.32 13.89
CA ARG A 102 -4.06 -0.16 13.34
C ARG A 102 -5.25 0.27 14.18
N ASP A 103 -5.23 0.00 15.48
CA ASP A 103 -6.31 0.39 16.39
C ASP A 103 -6.53 1.92 16.37
N ALA A 104 -5.47 2.72 16.23
CA ALA A 104 -5.57 4.17 16.09
C ALA A 104 -6.23 4.60 14.77
N TRP A 105 -6.00 3.90 13.67
CA TRP A 105 -6.68 4.14 12.39
C TRP A 105 -8.15 3.71 12.42
N GLU A 106 -8.44 2.55 12.98
CA GLU A 106 -9.80 2.04 13.14
C GLU A 106 -10.66 3.00 13.97
N SER A 107 -10.13 3.45 15.10
CA SER A 107 -10.80 4.38 16.02
C SER A 107 -10.82 5.84 15.55
N HIS A 108 -10.08 6.20 14.49
CA HIS A 108 -10.04 7.57 14.00
C HIS A 108 -11.43 8.01 13.48
N PRO A 109 -11.93 9.21 13.84
CA PRO A 109 -13.31 9.63 13.56
C PRO A 109 -13.57 10.10 12.12
N ASP A 110 -12.53 10.31 11.32
CA ASP A 110 -12.70 10.64 9.90
C ASP A 110 -13.45 9.53 9.16
N HIS A 111 -14.19 9.95 8.13
CA HIS A 111 -14.94 9.08 7.25
C HIS A 111 -14.09 7.91 6.76
N THR A 112 -14.64 6.70 6.77
CA THR A 112 -13.91 5.46 6.49
C THR A 112 -13.26 5.44 5.10
N ILE A 113 -13.99 5.79 4.04
CA ILE A 113 -13.41 5.96 2.67
C ILE A 113 -12.24 6.95 2.65
N LEU A 114 -12.30 8.01 3.47
CA LEU A 114 -11.23 8.98 3.56
C LEU A 114 -10.01 8.41 4.29
N LYS A 115 -10.22 7.57 5.31
CA LYS A 115 -9.15 6.82 5.98
C LYS A 115 -8.47 5.86 5.01
N ALA A 116 -9.23 5.10 4.23
CA ALA A 116 -8.71 4.22 3.16
C ALA A 116 -7.87 5.02 2.17
N LEU A 117 -8.41 6.13 1.62
CA LEU A 117 -7.67 7.00 0.70
C LEU A 117 -6.33 7.48 1.26
N VAL A 118 -6.30 7.93 2.52
CA VAL A 118 -5.06 8.47 3.12
C VAL A 118 -4.04 7.35 3.37
N ALA A 119 -4.49 6.16 3.81
CA ALA A 119 -3.63 5.00 4.02
C ALA A 119 -3.00 4.54 2.69
N GLU A 120 -3.81 4.26 1.68
CA GLU A 120 -3.37 3.81 0.36
C GLU A 120 -2.42 4.82 -0.29
N ARG A 121 -2.87 6.09 -0.39
CA ARG A 121 -2.16 7.12 -1.15
C ARG A 121 -0.84 7.53 -0.52
N ALA A 122 -0.73 7.55 0.80
CA ALA A 122 0.41 8.19 1.47
C ALA A 122 1.16 7.28 2.43
N ILE A 123 0.68 6.06 2.67
CA ILE A 123 1.44 4.98 3.33
C ILE A 123 1.77 3.91 2.29
N PHE A 124 0.80 3.21 1.72
CA PHE A 124 1.06 2.07 0.84
C PHE A 124 1.79 2.44 -0.45
N PHE A 125 1.43 3.55 -1.10
CA PHE A 125 2.18 4.07 -2.27
C PHE A 125 3.63 4.46 -1.95
N VAL A 126 4.01 4.58 -0.68
CA VAL A 126 5.40 4.77 -0.25
C VAL A 126 6.06 3.42 0.02
N LEU A 127 5.35 2.50 0.69
CA LEU A 127 5.88 1.18 1.05
C LEU A 127 6.10 0.27 -0.16
N LEU A 128 5.21 0.31 -1.16
CA LEU A 128 5.31 -0.55 -2.33
C LEU A 128 6.59 -0.28 -3.16
N PRO A 129 6.96 1.00 -3.45
CA PRO A 129 8.28 1.31 -3.97
C PRO A 129 9.42 0.92 -3.02
N PHE A 130 9.28 1.11 -1.71
CA PHE A 130 10.32 0.72 -0.75
C PHE A 130 10.59 -0.80 -0.83
N PHE A 131 9.55 -1.63 -0.82
CA PHE A 131 9.65 -3.08 -1.06
C PHE A 131 10.31 -3.40 -2.39
N ARG A 132 10.03 -2.61 -3.43
CA ARG A 132 10.63 -2.84 -4.75
C ARG A 132 12.13 -2.53 -4.79
N PHE A 133 12.59 -1.49 -4.10
CA PHE A 133 14.01 -1.09 -4.11
C PHE A 133 14.86 -1.77 -3.04
N CYS A 134 14.27 -2.13 -1.91
CA CYS A 134 14.97 -2.63 -0.73
C CYS A 134 14.62 -4.09 -0.38
N GLY A 135 13.50 -4.60 -0.90
CA GLY A 135 13.08 -5.98 -0.70
C GLY A 135 13.78 -6.99 -1.59
N ASP A 136 13.51 -8.25 -1.27
CA ASP A 136 13.91 -9.41 -2.07
C ASP A 136 13.01 -9.57 -3.32
N ALA A 137 13.22 -10.65 -4.07
CA ALA A 137 12.45 -10.92 -5.28
C ALA A 137 10.95 -11.18 -5.00
N GLY A 138 10.60 -11.76 -3.84
CA GLY A 138 9.21 -11.98 -3.45
C GLY A 138 8.50 -10.65 -3.20
N LEU A 139 9.09 -9.79 -2.38
CA LEU A 139 8.58 -8.45 -2.09
C LEU A 139 8.46 -7.59 -3.35
N ARG A 140 9.43 -7.65 -4.27
CA ARG A 140 9.37 -6.93 -5.55
C ARG A 140 8.20 -7.38 -6.42
N THR A 141 7.89 -8.67 -6.39
CA THR A 141 6.82 -9.25 -7.20
C THR A 141 5.46 -8.89 -6.60
N VAL A 142 5.26 -9.18 -5.31
CA VAL A 142 4.03 -8.85 -4.59
C VAL A 142 3.75 -7.34 -4.64
N SER A 143 4.75 -6.49 -4.39
CA SER A 143 4.57 -5.04 -4.49
C SER A 143 4.16 -4.59 -5.89
N ALA A 144 4.63 -5.26 -6.96
CA ALA A 144 4.24 -4.95 -8.33
C ALA A 144 2.79 -5.29 -8.64
N ASP A 145 2.26 -6.36 -8.04
CA ASP A 145 0.87 -6.76 -8.21
C ASP A 145 -0.05 -5.82 -7.42
N ILE A 146 0.22 -5.64 -6.13
CA ILE A 146 -0.51 -4.72 -5.25
C ILE A 146 -0.51 -3.30 -5.83
N SER A 147 0.63 -2.80 -6.32
CA SER A 147 0.72 -1.45 -6.92
C SER A 147 -0.22 -1.21 -8.11
N ARG A 148 -0.68 -2.25 -8.81
CA ARG A 148 -1.63 -2.08 -9.92
C ARG A 148 -3.06 -1.89 -9.40
N ASP A 149 -3.41 -2.61 -8.36
CA ASP A 149 -4.73 -2.52 -7.72
C ASP A 149 -4.84 -1.21 -6.95
N GLU A 150 -3.80 -0.85 -6.20
CA GLU A 150 -3.67 0.37 -5.42
C GLU A 150 -3.80 1.66 -6.26
N GLN A 151 -3.34 1.65 -7.51
CA GLN A 151 -3.59 2.74 -8.45
C GLN A 151 -5.08 2.94 -8.76
N ILE A 152 -5.84 1.85 -8.78
CA ILE A 152 -7.29 1.86 -8.99
C ILE A 152 -7.99 2.26 -7.70
N HIS A 153 -7.54 1.77 -6.55
CA HIS A 153 -8.10 2.08 -5.23
C HIS A 153 -8.01 3.57 -4.91
N VAL A 154 -6.81 4.15 -4.98
CA VAL A 154 -6.62 5.60 -4.75
C VAL A 154 -7.44 6.43 -5.74
N ALA A 155 -7.52 6.02 -7.01
CA ALA A 155 -8.35 6.72 -7.98
C ALA A 155 -9.85 6.63 -7.66
N ALA A 156 -10.33 5.45 -7.25
CA ALA A 156 -11.71 5.23 -6.84
C ALA A 156 -12.06 6.05 -5.60
N ASN A 157 -11.29 5.89 -4.53
CA ASN A 157 -11.48 6.58 -3.26
C ASN A 157 -11.37 8.09 -3.41
N SER A 158 -10.45 8.59 -4.26
CA SER A 158 -10.36 10.02 -4.59
C SER A 158 -11.62 10.56 -5.27
N LEU A 159 -12.20 9.79 -6.22
CA LEU A 159 -13.45 10.17 -6.88
C LEU A 159 -14.61 10.19 -5.87
N VAL A 160 -14.72 9.16 -5.04
CA VAL A 160 -15.78 9.05 -4.02
C VAL A 160 -15.67 10.18 -3.00
N CYS A 161 -14.49 10.42 -2.44
CA CYS A 161 -14.27 11.53 -1.51
C CYS A 161 -14.63 12.88 -2.13
N ARG A 162 -14.28 13.11 -3.40
CA ARG A 162 -14.66 14.34 -4.10
C ARG A 162 -16.17 14.45 -4.29
N ASP A 163 -16.83 13.38 -4.73
CA ASP A 163 -18.27 13.36 -4.97
C ASP A 163 -19.07 13.57 -3.66
N MET A 164 -18.49 13.15 -2.52
CA MET A 164 -19.05 13.33 -1.18
C MET A 164 -18.59 14.62 -0.46
N GLY A 165 -17.67 15.38 -1.05
CA GLY A 165 -17.11 16.60 -0.44
C GLY A 165 -16.23 16.36 0.79
N LEU A 166 -15.59 15.20 0.88
CA LEU A 166 -14.73 14.81 2.01
C LEU A 166 -13.30 15.35 1.85
N SER A 167 -12.71 15.78 2.97
CA SER A 167 -11.32 16.23 3.04
C SER A 167 -10.67 15.79 4.35
N PRO A 168 -9.41 15.27 4.34
CA PRO A 168 -8.77 14.75 5.53
C PRO A 168 -8.67 15.80 6.64
N SER A 169 -9.02 15.42 7.87
CA SER A 169 -8.82 16.30 9.01
C SER A 169 -7.33 16.44 9.36
N PRO A 170 -6.93 17.52 10.06
CA PRO A 170 -5.58 17.67 10.56
C PRO A 170 -5.14 16.52 11.48
N SER A 171 -6.06 15.88 12.22
CA SER A 171 -5.74 14.74 13.06
C SER A 171 -5.47 13.47 12.25
N LEU A 172 -6.18 13.26 11.14
CA LEU A 172 -5.90 12.14 10.23
C LEU A 172 -4.54 12.30 9.57
N ASP A 173 -4.19 13.51 9.12
CA ASP A 173 -2.85 13.79 8.58
C ASP A 173 -1.76 13.60 9.62
N LYS A 174 -2.01 13.97 10.88
CA LYS A 174 -1.08 13.70 11.99
C LYS A 174 -0.90 12.20 12.23
N LEU A 175 -1.97 11.41 12.18
CA LEU A 175 -1.90 9.96 12.30
C LEU A 175 -1.07 9.35 11.16
N ARG A 176 -1.34 9.75 9.90
CA ARG A 176 -0.53 9.37 8.74
C ARG A 176 0.95 9.67 8.96
N LYS A 177 1.30 10.89 9.36
CA LYS A 177 2.70 11.29 9.62
C LYS A 177 3.34 10.44 10.71
N ALA A 178 2.60 10.15 11.78
CA ALA A 178 3.09 9.29 12.86
C ALA A 178 3.35 7.87 12.35
N THR A 179 2.42 7.30 11.57
CA THR A 179 2.57 5.96 10.96
C THR A 179 3.80 5.90 10.06
N ILE A 180 3.94 6.78 9.05
CA ILE A 180 5.06 6.69 8.11
C ILE A 180 6.41 7.01 8.78
N ASN A 181 6.43 7.93 9.76
CA ASN A 181 7.65 8.22 10.51
C ASN A 181 8.09 7.04 11.38
N TRP A 182 7.15 6.29 11.97
CA TRP A 182 7.46 5.06 12.70
C TRP A 182 8.02 3.98 11.79
N ILE A 183 7.44 3.79 10.60
CA ILE A 183 7.92 2.80 9.62
C ILE A 183 9.35 3.13 9.19
N MET A 184 9.57 4.37 8.76
CA MET A 184 10.86 4.84 8.22
C MET A 184 11.87 5.21 9.31
N GLU A 185 11.52 5.09 10.59
CA GLU A 185 12.38 5.48 11.72
C GLU A 185 13.78 4.85 11.68
N PRO A 186 13.95 3.56 11.36
CA PRO A 186 15.26 2.94 11.38
C PRO A 186 16.23 3.49 10.33
N LEU A 187 15.71 4.16 9.30
CA LEU A 187 16.54 4.80 8.28
C LEU A 187 17.20 6.06 8.85
N GLY A 188 18.45 6.26 8.48
CA GLY A 188 19.22 7.47 8.81
C GLY A 188 19.17 8.52 7.70
N ILE A 189 20.09 9.47 7.80
CA ILE A 189 20.46 10.32 6.67
C ILE A 189 21.41 9.49 5.78
N ASN A 190 21.08 9.36 4.50
CA ASN A 190 21.91 8.64 3.55
C ASN A 190 22.12 9.47 2.27
N THR A 191 23.37 9.78 1.97
CA THR A 191 23.75 10.59 0.81
C THR A 191 24.27 9.76 -0.38
N THR A 192 24.40 8.44 -0.22
CA THR A 192 24.92 7.53 -1.26
C THR A 192 23.82 6.68 -1.88
N ASP A 193 22.88 6.19 -1.08
CA ASP A 193 21.70 5.47 -1.51
C ASP A 193 20.45 6.15 -0.95
N LYS A 194 19.75 6.91 -1.81
CA LYS A 194 18.52 7.62 -1.45
C LYS A 194 17.40 6.70 -0.95
N TYR A 195 17.42 5.41 -1.29
CA TYR A 195 16.39 4.47 -0.84
C TYR A 195 16.60 4.02 0.61
N LEU A 196 17.78 4.32 1.18
CA LEU A 196 18.09 4.15 2.60
C LEU A 196 18.02 5.49 3.36
N ASP A 197 17.59 6.57 2.70
CA ASP A 197 17.43 7.87 3.33
C ASP A 197 16.00 8.05 3.87
N LYS A 198 15.88 8.32 5.16
CA LYS A 198 14.58 8.52 5.80
C LYS A 198 13.81 9.69 5.20
N LYS A 199 14.50 10.81 4.93
CA LYS A 199 13.85 12.04 4.48
C LYS A 199 13.22 11.86 3.11
N PHE A 200 13.87 11.12 2.20
CA PHE A 200 13.33 10.77 0.89
C PHE A 200 11.93 10.16 0.98
N TRP A 201 11.72 9.19 1.88
CA TRP A 201 10.44 8.50 2.03
C TRP A 201 9.37 9.35 2.72
N LEU A 202 9.75 10.15 3.72
CA LEU A 202 8.83 11.07 4.39
C LEU A 202 8.36 12.18 3.45
N ASP A 203 9.28 12.76 2.67
CA ASP A 203 8.94 13.77 1.66
C ASP A 203 8.01 13.17 0.59
N SER A 204 8.22 11.92 0.20
CA SER A 204 7.36 11.20 -0.75
C SER A 204 5.94 11.03 -0.22
N SER A 205 5.79 10.66 1.05
CA SER A 205 4.48 10.56 1.73
C SER A 205 3.75 11.90 1.75
N ASP A 206 4.45 12.98 2.08
CA ASP A 206 3.86 14.33 2.11
C ASP A 206 3.44 14.80 0.72
N ARG A 207 4.28 14.60 -0.30
CA ARG A 207 3.95 14.97 -1.69
C ARG A 207 2.77 14.17 -2.24
N LEU A 208 2.71 12.87 -1.97
CA LEU A 208 1.55 12.05 -2.34
C LEU A 208 0.26 12.53 -1.65
N MET A 209 0.35 12.92 -0.38
CA MET A 209 -0.79 13.42 0.38
C MET A 209 -1.31 14.76 -0.15
N TYR A 210 -0.42 15.72 -0.40
CA TYR A 210 -0.80 17.11 -0.70
C TYR A 210 -0.93 17.40 -2.19
N ASP A 211 -0.05 16.81 -3.02
CA ASP A 211 0.01 17.08 -4.46
C ASP A 211 -0.57 15.93 -5.30
N GLY A 212 -0.83 14.77 -4.68
CA GLY A 212 -1.25 13.54 -5.37
C GLY A 212 -0.17 12.94 -6.25
N LYS A 213 1.10 13.37 -6.10
CA LYS A 213 2.24 12.97 -6.94
C LYS A 213 3.51 12.95 -6.11
N ALA A 214 4.40 12.00 -6.40
CA ALA A 214 5.77 11.99 -5.89
C ALA A 214 6.76 11.86 -7.06
N PRO A 215 7.19 12.98 -7.70
CA PRO A 215 8.11 12.95 -8.84
C PRO A 215 9.41 12.19 -8.60
N GLU A 216 9.88 12.19 -7.35
CA GLU A 216 11.08 11.49 -6.87
C GLU A 216 10.97 9.96 -6.96
N LEU A 217 9.74 9.43 -7.03
CA LEU A 217 9.47 8.01 -7.27
C LEU A 217 9.39 7.65 -8.75
N SER A 218 9.67 8.58 -9.68
CA SER A 218 9.62 8.32 -11.13
C SER A 218 10.49 7.15 -11.60
N ASP A 219 11.57 6.82 -10.87
CA ASP A 219 12.41 5.65 -11.16
C ASP A 219 11.66 4.31 -11.06
N THR A 220 10.54 4.27 -10.31
CA THR A 220 9.67 3.09 -10.24
C THR A 220 9.09 2.70 -11.60
N GLN A 221 8.93 3.66 -12.52
CA GLN A 221 8.49 3.40 -13.90
C GLN A 221 9.49 2.55 -14.68
N ARG A 222 10.77 2.58 -14.29
CA ARG A 222 11.86 1.85 -14.93
C ARG A 222 12.27 0.60 -14.17
N ALA A 223 11.69 0.38 -12.99
CA ALA A 223 12.05 -0.74 -12.14
C ALA A 223 11.68 -2.03 -12.87
N ARG A 224 12.68 -2.86 -13.14
CA ARG A 224 12.56 -4.04 -14.01
C ARG A 224 11.81 -5.15 -13.28
N MET A 225 11.00 -5.92 -14.02
CA MET A 225 10.51 -7.21 -13.54
C MET A 225 11.72 -8.09 -13.19
N PRO A 226 11.65 -8.91 -12.11
CA PRO A 226 12.70 -9.87 -11.82
C PRO A 226 13.04 -10.69 -13.07
N ALA A 227 14.32 -10.85 -13.37
CA ALA A 227 14.72 -11.70 -14.48
C ALA A 227 14.40 -13.17 -14.15
N PHE A 228 14.15 -13.99 -15.17
CA PHE A 228 13.75 -15.41 -15.02
C PHE A 228 14.69 -16.25 -14.13
N PHE A 229 15.95 -15.84 -13.97
CA PHE A 229 16.96 -16.52 -13.16
C PHE A 229 17.12 -15.92 -11.74
N GLU A 230 16.47 -14.80 -11.44
CA GLU A 230 16.52 -14.14 -10.13
C GLU A 230 15.46 -14.69 -9.16
N HIS A 231 14.48 -15.44 -9.68
CA HIS A 231 13.41 -16.02 -8.88
C HIS A 231 12.94 -17.36 -9.43
N SER A 232 12.56 -18.28 -8.54
CA SER A 232 11.97 -19.56 -8.96
C SER A 232 10.60 -19.31 -9.59
N ASN A 233 10.32 -19.94 -10.73
CA ASN A 233 9.03 -19.81 -11.42
C ASN A 233 7.84 -20.23 -10.56
N VAL A 234 8.04 -21.14 -9.60
CA VAL A 234 6.98 -21.59 -8.68
C VAL A 234 6.51 -20.50 -7.73
N ASN A 235 7.30 -19.44 -7.58
CA ASN A 235 7.00 -18.30 -6.73
C ASN A 235 6.37 -17.14 -7.51
N LEU A 236 6.23 -17.24 -8.84
CA LEU A 236 5.65 -16.18 -9.65
C LEU A 236 4.11 -16.24 -9.58
N PRO A 237 3.43 -15.09 -9.50
CA PRO A 237 1.97 -15.00 -9.56
C PRO A 237 1.43 -15.67 -10.81
N GLN A 238 0.27 -16.31 -10.66
CA GLN A 238 -0.48 -16.85 -11.77
C GLN A 238 -1.47 -15.79 -12.29
N TYR A 239 -1.45 -15.61 -13.61
CA TYR A 239 -2.39 -14.75 -14.32
C TYR A 239 -3.38 -15.65 -15.08
N ALA A 240 -4.68 -15.37 -14.96
CA ALA A 240 -5.77 -16.10 -15.61
C ALA A 240 -6.18 -15.45 -16.94
#